data_AF-A0A0C3FRU7-F1
#
_entry.id   AF-A0A0C3FRU7-F1
#
_cell.length_a   1.000
_cell.length_b   1.000
_cell.length_c   1.000
_cell.angle_alpha   90.00
_cell.angle_beta   90.00
_cell.angle_gamma   90.00
#
_symmetry.space_group_name_H-M   'P 1'
#
loop_
_entity.id
_entity.type
_entity.pdbx_description
1 polymer ?
#
loop_
_entity_poly.entity_id
_entity_poly.type
_entity_poly.pdbx_seq_one_letter_code
_entity_poly.pdbx_strand_id
1 'polypeptide(L)' 'YHTSALTGADWVCELLNGHPGCIHNELGIYKHVFYSLITALEQAKVHSSKHVFLKEQLAMFLYTCVTDLSLHHVSE' A
#
# COMPACT_ATOMS: atom_id res chain seq x y z
N TYR A 1 17.22 -8.93 -5.23
CA TYR A 1 17.30 -9.36 -3.82
C TYR A 1 16.04 -8.84 -3.13
N HIS A 2 15.03 -9.70 -2.97
CA HIS A 2 13.83 -9.40 -2.18
C HIS A 2 14.10 -9.84 -0.74
N THR A 3 14.43 -8.88 0.12
CA THR A 3 14.50 -9.08 1.57
C THR A 3 13.38 -8.23 2.16
N SER A 4 12.13 -8.64 1.95
CA SER A 4 10.98 -8.00 2.61
C SER A 4 9.95 -9.06 2.96
N ALA A 5 9.31 -8.82 4.09
CA ALA A 5 9.08 -9.77 5.17
C ALA A 5 7.94 -10.80 4.99
N LEU A 6 7.87 -11.75 5.93
CA LEU A 6 7.03 -12.96 5.94
C LEU A 6 5.50 -12.71 5.91
N THR A 7 5.03 -11.46 6.03
CA THR A 7 3.61 -11.09 6.03
C THR A 7 3.38 -9.74 5.32
N GLY A 8 2.17 -9.51 4.78
CA GLY A 8 1.82 -8.22 4.16
C GLY A 8 1.94 -7.04 5.12
N ALA A 9 1.72 -7.26 6.42
CA ALA A 9 1.83 -6.24 7.45
C ALA A 9 3.29 -5.78 7.64
N ASP A 10 4.23 -6.73 7.63
CA ASP A 10 5.65 -6.41 7.74
C ASP A 10 6.14 -5.67 6.48
N TRP A 11 5.69 -6.08 5.29
CA TRP A 11 5.98 -5.35 4.06
C TRP A 11 5.47 -3.90 4.10
N VAL A 12 4.24 -3.67 4.58
CA VAL A 12 3.71 -2.30 4.75
C VAL A 12 4.50 -1.52 5.81
N CYS A 13 4.93 -2.17 6.89
CA CYS A 13 5.81 -1.56 7.88
C CYS A 13 7.16 -1.15 7.27
N GLU A 14 7.79 -2.00 6.47
CA GLU A 14 9.02 -1.67 5.74
C GLU A 14 8.79 -0.51 4.78
N LEU A 15 7.68 -0.50 4.07
CA LEU A 15 7.34 0.54 3.11
C LEU A 15 7.12 1.90 3.78
N LEU A 16 6.47 1.92 4.95
CA LEU A 16 6.21 3.14 5.70
C LEU A 16 7.44 3.62 6.47
N ASN A 17 8.29 2.73 6.97
CA ASN A 17 9.49 3.09 7.76
C ASN A 17 10.75 3.26 6.90
N GLY A 18 10.72 2.79 5.65
CA GLY A 18 11.80 2.92 4.68
C GLY A 18 11.95 4.33 4.11
N HIS A 19 12.72 4.42 3.03
CA HIS A 19 12.96 5.69 2.35
C HIS A 19 11.65 6.29 1.82
N PRO A 20 11.42 7.62 1.90
CA PRO A 20 10.18 8.25 1.44
C PRO A 20 9.83 7.99 -0.03
N GLY A 21 10.84 7.67 -0.85
CA GLY A 21 10.64 7.27 -2.25
C GLY A 21 10.11 5.83 -2.42
N CYS A 22 10.30 4.93 -1.45
CA CYS A 22 9.84 3.54 -1.55
C CYS A 22 8.33 3.45 -1.69
N ILE A 23 7.58 4.17 -0.85
CA ILE A 23 6.12 4.18 -0.94
C ILE A 23 5.63 4.79 -2.26
N HIS A 24 6.32 5.80 -2.77
CA HIS A 24 5.98 6.41 -4.05
C HIS A 24 6.25 5.46 -5.22
N ASN A 25 7.37 4.73 -5.19
CA ASN A 25 7.73 3.77 -6.22
C ASN A 25 6.76 2.58 -6.25
N GLU A 26 6.39 2.05 -5.08
CA GLU A 26 5.56 0.83 -5.00
C GLU A 26 4.06 1.11 -5.10
N LEU A 27 3.57 2.22 -4.51
CA LEU A 27 2.13 2.53 -4.42
C LEU A 27 1.72 3.76 -5.24
N GLY A 28 2.65 4.42 -5.92
CA GLY A 28 2.36 5.62 -6.73
C GLY A 28 2.00 6.87 -5.91
N ILE A 29 2.03 6.80 -4.58
CA ILE A 29 1.61 7.89 -3.69
C ILE A 29 2.63 8.18 -2.58
N TYR A 30 2.58 9.38 -2.02
CA TYR A 30 3.42 9.75 -0.90
C TYR A 30 2.87 9.24 0.44
N LYS A 31 3.76 9.04 1.42
CA LYS A 31 3.44 8.61 2.79
C LYS A 31 2.33 9.42 3.46
N HIS A 32 2.33 10.74 3.29
CA HIS A 32 1.29 11.60 3.89
C HIS A 32 -0.09 11.39 3.26
N VAL A 33 -0.16 11.11 1.96
CA VAL A 33 -1.41 10.77 1.25
C VAL A 33 -1.92 9.42 1.74
N PHE A 34 -1.02 8.44 1.89
CA PHE A 34 -1.38 7.13 2.42
C PHE A 34 -2.05 7.23 3.80
N TYR A 35 -1.49 8.00 4.73
CA TYR A 35 -2.13 8.22 6.03
C TYR A 35 -3.46 8.98 5.95
N SER A 36 -3.56 9.96 5.05
CA SER A 36 -4.82 10.70 4.84
C SER A 36 -5.95 9.77 4.37
N LEU A 37 -5.62 8.81 3.50
CA LEU A 37 -6.56 7.79 3.04
C LEU A 37 -6.96 6.84 4.17
N ILE A 38 -6.02 6.42 5.02
CA ILE A 38 -6.34 5.60 6.20
C ILE A 38 -7.32 6.33 7.12
N THR A 39 -7.05 7.60 7.44
CA THR A 39 -7.96 8.41 8.27
C THR A 39 -9.34 8.56 7.63
N ALA A 40 -9.41 8.77 6.31
CA ALA A 40 -10.68 8.85 5.59
C ALA A 40 -11.46 7.53 5.64
N LEU A 41 -10.78 6.39 5.50
CA LEU A 41 -11.39 5.06 5.58
C LEU A 41 -11.88 4.73 6.99
N GLU A 42 -11.11 5.10 8.02
CA GLU A 42 -11.53 4.97 9.42
C GLU A 42 -12.78 5.82 9.71
N GLN A 43 -12.83 7.06 9.21
CA GLN A 43 -14.01 7.93 9.30
C GLN A 43 -15.22 7.35 8.57
N ALA A 44 -15.01 6.67 7.45
CA ALA A 44 -16.03 5.94 6.70
C ALA A 44 -16.48 4.62 7.38
N LYS A 45 -15.94 4.30 8.57
CA LYS A 45 -16.20 3.05 9.31
C LYS A 45 -15.82 1.79 8.53
N VAL A 46 -14.81 1.89 7.66
CA VAL A 46 -14.20 0.72 7.03
C VAL A 46 -13.33 0.05 8.09
N HIS A 47 -13.77 -1.10 8.57
CA HIS A 47 -13.02 -1.87 9.56
C HIS A 47 -12.05 -2.84 8.89
N SER A 48 -10.89 -3.02 9.51
CA SER A 48 -9.98 -4.12 9.19
C SER A 48 -10.71 -5.46 9.28
N SER A 49 -10.45 -6.35 8.33
CA SER A 49 -10.93 -7.74 8.43
C SER A 49 -10.22 -8.46 9.58
N LYS A 50 -10.81 -9.56 10.08
CA LYS A 50 -10.27 -10.37 11.21
C LYS A 50 -8.80 -10.79 11.05
N HIS A 51 -8.27 -10.79 9.83
CA HIS A 51 -6.94 -11.31 9.51
C HIS A 51 -6.03 -10.32 8.77
N VAL A 52 -6.52 -9.13 8.38
CA VAL A 52 -5.75 -8.17 7.57
C VAL A 52 -5.98 -6.76 8.07
N PHE A 53 -4.90 -6.07 8.43
CA PHE A 53 -4.95 -4.68 8.89
C PHE A 53 -5.39 -3.74 7.77
N LEU A 54 -6.11 -2.67 8.11
CA LEU A 54 -6.60 -1.68 7.14
C LEU A 54 -5.47 -1.10 6.26
N LYS A 55 -4.28 -0.91 6.84
CA LYS A 55 -3.09 -0.46 6.12
C LYS A 55 -2.63 -1.46 5.06
N GLU A 56 -2.69 -2.74 5.37
CA GLU A 56 -2.32 -3.80 4.44
C GLU A 56 -3.34 -3.92 3.32
N GLN A 57 -4.64 -3.84 3.61
CA GLN A 57 -5.70 -3.82 2.60
C GLN A 57 -5.54 -2.64 1.63
N LEU A 58 -5.29 -1.44 2.17
CA LEU A 58 -5.08 -0.25 1.35
C LEU A 58 -3.80 -0.35 0.52
N ALA A 59 -2.70 -0.82 1.10
CA ALA A 59 -1.44 -0.98 0.38
C ALA A 59 -1.58 -2.00 -0.77
N MET A 60 -2.23 -3.15 -0.53
CA MET A 60 -2.49 -4.14 -1.57
C MET A 60 -3.41 -3.60 -2.66
N PHE A 61 -4.45 -2.85 -2.30
CA PHE A 61 -5.34 -2.21 -3.28
C PHE A 61 -4.56 -1.25 -4.20
N LEU A 62 -3.75 -0.36 -3.61
CA LEU A 62 -2.94 0.60 -4.36
C LEU A 62 -1.87 -0.08 -5.22
N TYR A 63 -1.22 -1.11 -4.69
CA TYR A 63 -0.23 -1.90 -5.42
C TYR A 63 -0.86 -2.58 -6.64
N THR A 64 -2.05 -3.17 -6.49
CA THR A 64 -2.80 -3.73 -7.63
C THR A 64 -3.14 -2.64 -8.63
N CYS A 65 -3.60 -1.46 -8.22
CA CYS A 65 -3.88 -0.36 -9.14
C CYS A 65 -2.65 0.08 -9.94
N VAL A 66 -1.49 0.24 -9.28
CA VAL A 66 -0.25 0.62 -9.95
C VAL A 66 0.23 -0.48 -10.89
N THR A 67 0.17 -1.73 -10.46
CA THR A 67 0.67 -2.88 -11.23
C THR A 67 -0.24 -3.20 -12.41
N ASP A 68 -1.55 -3.15 -12.24
CA ASP A 68 -2.54 -3.37 -13.30
C ASP A 68 -2.48 -2.23 -14.34
N LEU A 69 -2.37 -0.98 -13.90
CA LEU A 69 -2.16 0.17 -14.79
C LEU A 69 -0.82 0.06 -15.53
N SER A 70 0.21 -0.48 -14.89
CA SER A 70 1.52 -0.73 -15.51
C SER A 70 1.45 -1.86 -16.55
N LEU A 71 0.70 -2.93 -16.28
CA LEU A 71 0.44 -4.03 -17.23
C LEU A 71 -0.33 -3.55 -18.46
N HIS A 72 -1.31 -2.66 -18.26
CA HIS A 72 -2.10 -2.11 -19.36
C HIS A 72 -1.28 -1.16 -20.24
N HIS A 73 -0.38 -0.36 -19.65
CA HIS A 73 0.54 0.52 -20.39
C HIS A 73 1.60 -0.27 -21.18
N VAL A 74 2.09 -1.40 -20.64
CA VAL A 74 3.07 -2.26 -21.34
C VAL A 74 2.49 -2.98 -22.57
N SER A 75 1.16 -3.02 -22.68
CA SER A 75 0.46 -3.70 -23.79
C SER A 75 0.12 -2.78 -24.98
N GLU A 76 0.62 -1.54 -24.99
CA GLU A 76 0.51 -0.61 -26.14
C GLU A 76 1.77 -0.57 -27.01
#